data_AF-S6GZA3-F1
#
_entry.id   AF-S6GZA3-F1
#
_cell.length_a   1.000
_cell.length_b   1.000
_cell.length_c   1.000
_cell.angle_alpha   90.00
_cell.angle_beta   90.00
_cell.angle_gamma   90.00
#
_symmetry.space_group_name_H-M   'P 1'
#
loop_
_entity.id
_entity.type
_entity.pdbx_description
1 polymer ?
#
loop_
_entity_poly.entity_id
_entity_poly.type
_entity_poly.pdbx_seq_one_letter_code
_entity_poly.pdbx_strand_id
1 'polypeptide(L)'
;MRVGIKAVDASCKTAFSGKTFAQLTTGQQEELLKNAESGKLVLEDISSKLFFTNLLNEVRNGYFADPSHGGNKNMGAWKMIGYPGMRADYMDWVTVRDKPYPPPPVDLAGRRG
;
A
#
# COMPACT_ATOMS: atom_id res chain seq x y z
N MET A 1 -5.87 -5.44 -11.83
CA MET A 1 -4.55 -4.86 -11.49
C MET A 1 -3.56 -4.87 -12.65
N ARG A 2 -3.19 -6.03 -13.21
CA ARG A 2 -2.16 -6.14 -14.27
C ARG A 2 -2.39 -5.26 -15.50
N VAL A 3 -3.65 -5.18 -15.98
CA VAL A 3 -4.04 -4.31 -17.11
C VAL A 3 -3.69 -2.85 -16.84
N GLY A 4 -4.09 -2.32 -15.68
CA GLY A 4 -3.82 -0.92 -15.34
C GLY A 4 -2.35 -0.60 -15.12
N ILE A 5 -1.56 -1.51 -14.53
CA ILE A 5 -0.10 -1.32 -14.42
C ILE A 5 0.52 -1.21 -15.82
N LYS A 6 0.17 -2.13 -16.73
CA LYS A 6 0.65 -2.10 -18.12
C LYS A 6 0.24 -0.81 -18.82
N ALA A 7 -1.01 -0.38 -18.65
CA ALA A 7 -1.54 0.83 -19.28
C ALA A 7 -0.85 2.10 -18.75
N VAL A 8 -0.59 2.19 -17.44
CA VAL A 8 0.15 3.29 -16.83
C VAL A 8 1.59 3.32 -17.35
N ASP A 9 2.29 2.19 -17.39
CA ASP A 9 3.64 2.16 -17.93
C ASP A 9 3.69 2.52 -19.42
N ALA A 10 2.69 2.12 -20.21
CA ALA A 10 2.57 2.54 -21.60
C ALA A 10 2.36 4.06 -21.74
N SER A 11 1.45 4.64 -20.94
CA SER A 11 1.23 6.08 -20.90
C SER A 11 2.49 6.84 -20.48
N CYS A 12 3.21 6.36 -19.46
CA CYS A 12 4.48 6.93 -19.03
C CYS A 12 5.54 6.91 -20.15
N LYS A 13 5.66 5.80 -20.88
CA LYS A 13 6.64 5.69 -21.97
C LYS A 13 6.38 6.72 -23.07
N THR A 14 5.12 6.97 -23.40
CA THR A 14 4.75 7.99 -24.38
C THR A 14 5.01 9.41 -23.85
N ALA A 15 4.69 9.68 -22.59
CA ALA A 15 4.78 11.03 -22.02
C ALA A 15 6.18 11.43 -21.52
N PHE A 16 7.05 10.46 -21.20
CA PHE A 16 8.33 10.70 -20.51
C PHE A 16 9.52 10.03 -21.20
N SER A 17 9.59 10.13 -22.53
CA SER A 17 10.74 9.67 -23.32
C SER A 17 11.12 8.21 -23.07
N GLY A 18 10.12 7.32 -23.05
CA GLY A 18 10.32 5.87 -22.90
C GLY A 18 10.49 5.38 -21.46
N LYS A 19 10.35 6.25 -20.44
CA LYS A 19 10.43 5.86 -19.03
C LYS A 19 9.16 5.17 -18.53
N THR A 20 9.31 4.15 -17.68
CA THR A 20 8.19 3.58 -16.90
C THR A 20 7.88 4.41 -15.68
N PHE A 21 6.75 4.14 -15.01
CA PHE A 21 6.36 4.86 -13.78
C PHE A 21 7.47 4.85 -12.72
N ALA A 22 8.10 3.70 -12.50
CA ALA A 22 9.15 3.52 -11.50
C ALA A 22 10.44 4.32 -11.79
N GLN A 23 10.64 4.77 -13.04
CA GLN A 23 11.81 5.55 -13.46
C GLN A 23 11.58 7.07 -13.42
N LEU A 24 10.36 7.50 -13.11
CA LEU A 24 10.01 8.91 -12.98
C LEU A 24 10.50 9.47 -11.64
N THR A 25 10.63 10.80 -11.56
CA THR A 25 10.88 11.47 -10.27
C THR A 25 9.66 11.34 -9.36
N THR A 26 9.85 11.47 -8.05
CA THR A 26 8.74 11.43 -7.07
C THR A 26 7.62 12.41 -7.42
N GLY A 27 7.96 13.65 -7.79
CA GLY A 27 6.97 14.65 -8.18
C GLY A 27 6.15 14.25 -9.41
N GLN A 28 6.79 13.65 -10.41
CA GLN A 28 6.11 13.13 -11.60
C GLN A 28 5.20 11.93 -11.27
N GLN A 29 5.66 11.02 -10.41
CA GLN A 29 4.85 9.90 -9.93
C GLN A 29 3.59 10.39 -9.20
N GLU A 30 3.75 11.34 -8.29
CA GLU A 30 2.63 11.92 -7.54
C GLU A 30 1.63 12.63 -8.45
N GLU A 31 2.10 13.44 -9.39
CA GLU A 31 1.24 14.13 -10.36
C GLU A 31 0.43 13.12 -11.19
N LEU A 32 1.08 12.07 -11.67
CA LEU A 32 0.42 11.03 -12.45
C LEU A 32 -0.64 10.28 -11.64
N LEU A 33 -0.36 9.97 -10.37
CA LEU A 33 -1.32 9.36 -9.45
C LEU A 33 -2.50 10.29 -9.15
N LYS A 34 -2.28 11.59 -8.92
CA LYS A 34 -3.36 12.60 -8.75
C LYS A 34 -4.23 12.71 -10.02
N ASN A 35 -3.61 12.65 -11.19
CA ASN A 35 -4.32 12.64 -12.46
C ASN A 35 -5.14 11.36 -12.66
N ALA A 36 -4.62 10.20 -12.23
CA ALA A 36 -5.37 8.95 -12.24
C ALA A 36 -6.55 8.98 -11.26
N GLU A 37 -6.34 9.46 -10.02
CA GLU A 37 -7.39 9.63 -9.00
C GLU A 37 -8.55 10.51 -9.48
N SER A 38 -8.22 11.64 -10.11
CA SER A 38 -9.20 12.57 -10.68
C SER A 38 -9.81 12.10 -12.01
N GLY A 39 -9.30 11.01 -12.60
CA GLY A 39 -9.75 10.48 -13.90
C GLY A 39 -9.26 11.27 -15.12
N LYS A 40 -8.30 12.18 -14.95
CA LYS A 40 -7.70 12.99 -16.03
C LYS A 40 -6.64 12.23 -16.83
N LEU A 41 -6.02 11.22 -16.24
CA LEU A 41 -5.05 10.38 -16.94
C LEU A 41 -5.79 9.51 -17.96
N VAL A 42 -5.47 9.64 -19.24
CA VAL A 42 -6.04 8.81 -20.30
C VAL A 42 -5.24 7.52 -20.40
N LEU A 43 -5.93 6.39 -20.28
CA LEU A 43 -5.39 5.04 -20.42
C LEU A 43 -6.26 4.29 -21.45
N GLU A 44 -5.64 3.46 -22.27
CA GLU A 44 -6.32 2.79 -23.39
C GLU A 44 -7.30 1.70 -22.93
N ASP A 45 -6.83 0.79 -22.06
CA ASP A 45 -7.55 -0.45 -21.73
C ASP A 45 -8.45 -0.37 -20.48
N ILE A 46 -8.34 0.71 -19.68
CA ILE A 46 -9.03 0.81 -18.39
C ILE A 46 -9.21 2.27 -17.97
N SER A 47 -10.29 2.58 -17.25
CA SER A 47 -10.41 3.87 -16.57
C SER A 47 -9.27 4.07 -15.56
N SER A 48 -8.56 5.18 -15.66
CA SER A 48 -7.50 5.55 -14.72
C SER A 48 -8.02 5.70 -13.28
N LYS A 49 -9.23 6.24 -13.13
CA LYS A 49 -9.90 6.36 -11.83
C LYS A 49 -10.20 5.00 -11.22
N LEU A 50 -10.78 4.08 -12.00
CA LEU A 50 -11.04 2.72 -11.54
C LEU A 50 -9.75 1.99 -11.14
N PHE A 51 -8.71 2.11 -11.96
CA PHE A 51 -7.40 1.55 -11.65
C PHE A 51 -6.84 2.11 -10.35
N PHE A 52 -6.82 3.44 -10.19
CA PHE A 52 -6.30 4.08 -8.99
C PHE A 52 -7.06 3.67 -7.73
N THR A 53 -8.40 3.67 -7.78
CA THR A 53 -9.23 3.21 -6.64
C THR A 53 -8.87 1.78 -6.25
N ASN A 54 -8.75 0.86 -7.21
CA ASN A 54 -8.39 -0.52 -6.92
C ASN A 54 -6.95 -0.63 -6.39
N LEU A 55 -6.00 0.11 -6.96
CA LEU A 55 -4.60 0.12 -6.49
C LEU A 55 -4.53 0.60 -5.04
N LEU A 56 -5.19 1.70 -4.71
CA LEU A 56 -5.21 2.25 -3.35
C LEU A 56 -5.85 1.28 -2.35
N ASN A 57 -6.89 0.55 -2.75
CA ASN A 57 -7.48 -0.49 -1.92
C ASN A 57 -6.50 -1.65 -1.67
N GLU A 58 -5.77 -2.11 -2.68
CA GLU A 58 -4.73 -3.15 -2.48
C GLU A 58 -3.58 -2.65 -1.59
N VAL A 59 -3.18 -1.37 -1.72
CA VAL A 59 -2.18 -0.77 -0.82
C VAL A 59 -2.67 -0.77 0.62
N ARG A 60 -3.94 -0.42 0.87
CA ARG A 60 -4.55 -0.49 2.22
C ARG A 60 -4.59 -1.93 2.74
N ASN A 61 -4.99 -2.89 1.90
CA ASN A 61 -4.96 -4.31 2.27
C ASN A 61 -3.54 -4.73 2.68
N GLY A 62 -2.53 -4.40 1.87
CA GLY A 62 -1.12 -4.69 2.17
C GLY A 62 -0.56 -3.94 3.38
N TYR A 63 -1.12 -2.79 3.74
CA TYR A 63 -0.75 -2.02 4.94
C TYR A 63 -1.22 -2.74 6.21
N PHE A 64 -2.43 -3.30 6.21
CA PHE A 64 -2.99 -3.98 7.39
C PHE A 64 -2.69 -5.49 7.45
N ALA A 65 -2.39 -6.12 6.32
CA ALA A 65 -2.15 -7.55 6.24
C ALA A 65 -0.87 -7.99 6.96
N ASP A 66 -0.81 -9.28 7.23
CA ASP A 66 0.39 -9.95 7.70
C ASP A 66 1.54 -9.84 6.68
N PRO A 67 2.80 -9.64 7.12
CA PRO A 67 3.94 -9.52 6.21
C PRO A 67 4.15 -10.73 5.27
N SER A 68 3.62 -11.92 5.60
CA SER A 68 3.68 -13.10 4.74
C SER A 68 3.01 -12.90 3.37
N HIS A 69 2.10 -11.93 3.24
CA HIS A 69 1.44 -11.59 1.98
C HIS A 69 2.25 -10.62 1.09
N GLY A 70 3.48 -10.30 1.49
CA GLY A 70 4.39 -9.43 0.72
C GLY A 70 4.22 -7.93 0.99
N GLY A 71 3.16 -7.53 1.71
CA GLY A 71 2.97 -6.20 2.26
C GLY A 71 3.63 -6.01 3.63
N ASN A 72 3.31 -4.91 4.32
CA ASN A 72 3.64 -4.61 5.73
C ASN A 72 5.01 -5.15 6.21
N LYS A 73 6.07 -4.93 5.43
CA LYS A 73 7.37 -5.54 5.69
C LYS A 73 7.86 -5.20 7.10
N ASN A 74 8.35 -6.22 7.82
CA ASN A 74 8.82 -6.11 9.21
C ASN A 74 7.76 -5.52 10.17
N MET A 75 6.47 -5.70 9.86
CA MET A 75 5.33 -5.18 10.62
C MET A 75 5.39 -3.65 10.78
N GLY A 76 5.99 -2.94 9.82
CA GLY A 76 6.24 -1.50 9.92
C GLY A 76 4.98 -0.67 10.10
N ALA A 77 3.90 -1.01 9.40
CA ALA A 77 2.61 -0.35 9.54
C ALA A 77 2.01 -0.60 10.93
N TRP A 78 2.09 -1.84 11.42
CA TRP A 78 1.59 -2.21 12.74
C TRP A 78 2.33 -1.47 13.86
N LYS A 79 3.66 -1.34 13.76
CA LYS A 79 4.46 -0.52 14.69
C LYS A 79 4.02 0.94 14.68
N MET A 80 3.77 1.49 13.48
CA MET A 80 3.35 2.88 13.31
C MET A 80 2.02 3.18 13.99
N ILE A 81 1.05 2.27 13.90
CA ILE A 81 -0.30 2.47 14.46
C ILE A 81 -0.48 1.85 15.86
N GLY A 82 0.55 1.21 16.42
CA GLY A 82 0.48 0.52 17.70
C GLY A 82 -0.36 -0.76 17.69
N TYR A 83 -0.54 -1.40 16.53
CA TYR A 83 -1.25 -2.68 16.43
C TYR A 83 -0.36 -3.83 16.94
N PRO A 84 -0.81 -4.64 17.89
CA PRO A 84 0.00 -5.69 18.53
C PRO A 84 0.24 -6.93 17.64
N GLY A 85 -0.42 -7.03 16.48
CA GLY A 85 -0.38 -8.23 15.64
C GLY A 85 -1.11 -9.41 16.28
N MET A 86 -0.69 -10.62 15.92
CA MET A 86 -1.34 -11.89 16.28
C MET A 86 -0.92 -12.41 17.66
N ARG A 87 -1.09 -11.58 18.70
CA ARG A 87 -0.74 -11.97 20.07
C ARG A 87 -1.84 -12.75 20.77
N ALA A 88 -1.52 -13.98 21.18
CA ALA A 88 -2.42 -14.84 21.95
C ALA A 88 -2.68 -14.29 23.37
N ASP A 89 -1.74 -13.55 23.94
CA ASP A 89 -1.76 -13.00 25.30
C ASP A 89 -2.34 -11.57 25.37
N TYR A 90 -3.07 -11.12 24.36
CA TYR A 90 -3.62 -9.74 24.33
C TYR A 90 -4.86 -9.55 25.23
N MET A 91 -5.45 -10.61 25.78
CA MET A 91 -6.73 -10.56 26.50
C MET A 91 -6.73 -9.58 27.68
N ASP A 92 -5.63 -9.50 28.44
CA ASP A 92 -5.49 -8.60 29.59
C ASP A 92 -5.39 -7.11 29.19
N TRP A 93 -5.13 -6.83 27.91
CA TRP A 93 -4.96 -5.49 27.36
C TRP A 93 -6.20 -4.94 26.67
N VAL A 94 -7.25 -5.75 26.48
CA VAL A 94 -8.48 -5.35 25.75
C VAL A 94 -9.20 -4.17 26.43
N THR A 95 -9.12 -4.08 27.76
CA THR A 95 -9.76 -3.01 28.54
C THR A 95 -8.84 -1.80 28.74
N VAL A 96 -7.55 -1.91 28.42
CA VAL A 96 -6.58 -0.82 28.58
C VAL A 96 -6.73 0.15 27.42
N ARG A 97 -7.25 1.35 27.71
CA ARG A 97 -7.42 2.44 26.74
C ARG A 97 -6.27 3.43 26.83
N ASP A 98 -6.01 4.12 25.73
CA ASP A 98 -5.11 5.27 25.64
C ASP A 98 -3.67 5.02 26.14
N LYS A 99 -3.24 3.75 26.18
CA LYS A 99 -1.87 3.36 26.49
C LYS A 99 -1.29 2.53 25.34
N PRO A 100 -0.07 2.87 24.88
CA PRO A 100 0.63 2.05 23.90
C PRO A 100 0.85 0.64 24.44
N TYR A 101 0.57 -0.37 23.62
CA TYR A 101 0.93 -1.75 23.94
C TYR A 101 2.47 -1.88 23.91
N PRO A 102 3.14 -2.24 25.03
CA PRO A 102 4.60 -2.15 25.13
C PRO A 102 5.36 -3.16 24.26
N PRO A 103 4.94 -4.44 24.16
CA PRO A 103 5.65 -5.42 23.35
C PRO A 103 5.55 -5.11 21.84
N PRO A 104 6.57 -5.48 21.05
CA PRO A 104 6.51 -5.36 19.60
C PRO A 104 5.40 -6.24 19.00
N PRO A 105 4.96 -5.94 17.76
CA PRO A 105 3.98 -6.77 17.09
C PRO A 105 4.49 -8.18 16.83
N VAL A 106 3.55 -9.11 16.68
CA VAL A 106 3.81 -10.51 16.32
C VAL A 106 3.10 -10.85 15.02
N ASP A 107 3.83 -11.43 14.06
CA ASP A 107 3.25 -11.90 12.80
C ASP A 107 2.65 -13.31 12.92
N LEU A 108 2.00 -13.77 11.85
CA LEU A 108 1.37 -15.09 11.76
C LEU A 108 2.33 -16.26 12.04
N ALA A 109 3.62 -16.08 11.72
CA ALA A 109 4.66 -17.08 11.96
C ALA A 109 5.25 -16.99 13.39
N GLY A 110 4.76 -16.07 14.22
CA GLY A 110 5.25 -15.85 15.58
C GLY A 110 6.52 -14.99 15.66
N ARG A 111 6.96 -14.37 14.56
CA ARG A 111 8.13 -13.48 14.58
C ARG A 111 7.79 -12.17 15.26
N ARG A 112 8.74 -11.65 16.02
CA ARG A 112 8.61 -10.39 16.76
C ARG A 112 9.25 -9.25 15.96
N GLY A 113 8.51 -8.15 15.86
CA GLY A 113 8.92 -6.94 15.15
C GLY A 113 9.99 -6.14 15.84
#